data_AF-A0A069D1M0-F1
#
_entry.id   AF-A0A069D1M0-F1
#
_cell.length_a   1.000
_cell.length_b   1.000
_cell.length_c   1.000
_cell.angle_alpha   90.00
_cell.angle_beta   90.00
_cell.angle_gamma   90.00
#
_symmetry.space_group_name_H-M   'P 1'
#
loop_
_entity.id
_entity.type
_entity.pdbx_description
1 polymer ?
#
loop_
_entity_poly.entity_id
_entity_poly.type
_entity_poly.pdbx_seq_one_letter_code
_entity_poly.pdbx_strand_id
1 'polypeptide(L)'
;MKILLKLAFSSLLALPLTVNAQQESFPEGTVPNEHNLEGVQWPRLDAQGNTYFRIHAPYAKKVQISFRGPMTREADGYWTYVSPKPETVGFHYYQIIIDSISAADPATKSYYGMSKWVSAIEIPEGLPYDKVQNVPHGDIRMKKYWSEMTQAWRMCYVYTPPQYDKNANESYPVLYLQHGGGEDETGWVFQGRMGNIMDNLIAEKKAVPMIVVMDRGYALLPARYSQI
;
A
#
# COMPACT_ATOMS: atom_id res chain seq x y z
N MET A 1 -37.21 -76.53 5.69
CA MET A 1 -37.71 -75.37 6.47
C MET A 1 -36.90 -74.16 6.05
N LYS A 2 -37.53 -73.19 5.38
CA LYS A 2 -36.88 -72.01 4.76
C LYS A 2 -36.27 -71.12 5.84
N ILE A 3 -35.00 -70.72 5.71
CA ILE A 3 -34.42 -69.63 6.52
C ILE A 3 -34.03 -68.50 5.57
N LEU A 4 -34.63 -67.35 5.84
CA LEU A 4 -34.66 -66.13 5.07
C LEU A 4 -33.34 -65.35 5.13
N LEU A 5 -33.01 -64.77 3.98
CA LEU A 5 -32.10 -63.66 3.73
C LEU A 5 -32.45 -62.43 4.59
N LYS A 6 -31.45 -61.77 5.20
CA LYS A 6 -31.50 -60.35 5.57
C LYS A 6 -30.16 -59.69 5.25
N LEU A 7 -30.06 -59.07 4.08
CA LEU A 7 -29.04 -58.05 3.81
C LEU A 7 -29.46 -56.76 4.53
N ALA A 8 -28.63 -56.28 5.44
CA ALA A 8 -28.76 -54.94 6.01
C ALA A 8 -28.06 -53.95 5.07
N PHE A 9 -28.85 -53.15 4.35
CA PHE A 9 -28.35 -52.00 3.59
C PHE A 9 -28.12 -50.85 4.59
N SER A 10 -26.85 -50.55 4.87
CA SER A 10 -26.47 -49.35 5.63
C SER A 10 -26.52 -48.15 4.69
N SER A 11 -27.58 -47.34 4.79
CA SER A 11 -27.69 -46.07 4.09
C SER A 11 -26.83 -45.03 4.80
N LEU A 12 -25.65 -44.73 4.23
CA LEU A 12 -24.84 -43.57 4.62
C LEU A 12 -25.61 -42.30 4.22
N LEU A 13 -26.22 -41.60 5.17
CA LEU A 13 -26.74 -40.25 4.95
C LEU A 13 -25.55 -39.31 4.75
N ALA A 14 -25.25 -38.96 3.50
CA ALA A 14 -24.40 -37.81 3.19
C ALA A 14 -25.19 -36.54 3.50
N LEU A 15 -24.98 -35.97 4.69
CA LEU A 15 -25.43 -34.61 5.00
C LEU A 15 -24.66 -33.63 4.11
N PRO A 16 -25.31 -32.86 3.22
CA PRO A 16 -24.63 -31.80 2.52
C PRO A 16 -24.24 -30.74 3.54
N LEU A 17 -22.93 -30.58 3.76
CA LEU A 17 -22.36 -29.39 4.39
C LEU A 17 -22.68 -28.21 3.47
N THR A 18 -23.82 -27.55 3.69
CA THR A 18 -24.07 -26.23 3.13
C THR A 18 -23.11 -25.26 3.82
N VAL A 19 -21.94 -25.07 3.21
CA VAL A 19 -21.09 -23.93 3.53
C VAL A 19 -21.91 -22.70 3.16
N ASN A 20 -22.51 -22.06 4.16
CA ASN A 20 -23.11 -20.74 4.01
C ASN A 20 -21.94 -19.77 3.84
N ALA A 21 -21.40 -19.68 2.62
CA ALA A 21 -20.56 -18.56 2.23
C ALA A 21 -21.45 -17.34 2.30
N GLN A 22 -21.43 -16.65 3.44
CA GLN A 22 -22.13 -15.39 3.61
C GLN A 22 -21.50 -14.45 2.60
N GLN A 23 -22.17 -14.25 1.46
CA GLN A 23 -21.65 -13.43 0.38
C GLN A 23 -21.53 -12.02 0.92
N GLU A 24 -20.29 -11.56 1.10
CA GLU A 24 -20.01 -10.24 1.63
C GLU A 24 -20.61 -9.21 0.68
N SER A 25 -21.65 -8.51 1.12
CA SER A 25 -22.29 -7.46 0.34
C SER A 25 -21.48 -6.17 0.48
N PHE A 26 -20.97 -5.66 -0.63
CA PHE A 26 -20.24 -4.39 -0.66
C PHE A 26 -21.19 -3.21 -0.91
N PRO A 27 -20.88 -2.00 -0.42
CA PRO A 27 -21.61 -0.81 -0.81
C PRO A 27 -21.60 -0.64 -2.33
N GLU A 28 -22.77 -0.34 -2.91
CA GLU A 28 -22.95 -0.23 -4.35
C GLU A 28 -22.01 0.83 -4.95
N GLY A 29 -21.42 0.52 -6.11
CA GLY A 29 -20.52 1.44 -6.82
C GLY A 29 -19.14 1.62 -6.19
N THR A 30 -18.80 0.90 -5.12
CA THR A 30 -17.47 0.97 -4.51
C THR A 30 -16.48 -0.05 -5.08
N VAL A 31 -15.22 0.36 -5.16
CA VAL A 31 -14.09 -0.49 -5.56
C VAL A 31 -13.06 -0.59 -4.43
N PRO A 32 -12.32 -1.71 -4.32
CA PRO A 32 -11.20 -1.80 -3.38
C PRO A 32 -10.16 -0.72 -3.66
N ASN A 33 -9.57 -0.19 -2.60
CA ASN A 33 -8.41 0.69 -2.69
C ASN A 33 -7.22 -0.04 -3.36
N GLU A 34 -6.49 0.64 -4.23
CA GLU A 34 -5.41 0.02 -5.03
C GLU A 34 -4.20 -0.41 -4.19
N HIS A 35 -4.08 0.12 -2.97
CA HIS A 35 -3.02 -0.23 -2.02
C HIS A 35 -3.41 -1.41 -1.11
N ASN A 36 -4.58 -2.02 -1.30
CA ASN A 36 -4.96 -3.23 -0.57
C ASN A 36 -4.00 -4.39 -0.91
N LEU A 37 -3.87 -5.32 0.04
CA LEU A 37 -3.21 -6.60 -0.23
C LEU A 37 -4.07 -7.45 -1.18
N GLU A 38 -3.43 -8.42 -1.83
CA GLU A 38 -4.10 -9.28 -2.81
C GLU A 38 -5.31 -10.01 -2.18
N GLY A 39 -6.46 -9.95 -2.86
CA GLY A 39 -7.71 -10.54 -2.39
C GLY A 39 -8.47 -9.72 -1.33
N VAL A 40 -7.85 -8.70 -0.73
CA VAL A 40 -8.46 -7.92 0.35
C VAL A 40 -9.43 -6.86 -0.19
N GLN A 41 -10.66 -6.89 0.32
CA GLN A 41 -11.78 -6.09 -0.21
C GLN A 41 -11.98 -4.74 0.47
N TRP A 42 -11.22 -4.42 1.52
CA TRP A 42 -11.33 -3.18 2.31
C TRP A 42 -9.95 -2.59 2.60
N PRO A 43 -9.80 -1.26 2.72
CA PRO A 43 -10.82 -0.23 2.50
C PRO A 43 -11.25 -0.12 1.03
N ARG A 44 -12.33 0.63 0.82
CA ARG A 44 -12.96 0.87 -0.48
C ARG A 44 -13.20 2.35 -0.69
N LEU A 45 -13.51 2.72 -1.92
CA LEU A 45 -13.93 4.05 -2.29
C LEU A 45 -14.99 4.01 -3.39
N ASP A 46 -15.85 5.02 -3.46
CA ASP A 46 -16.78 5.21 -4.57
C ASP A 46 -16.23 6.16 -5.64
N ALA A 47 -16.97 6.30 -6.74
CA ALA A 47 -16.60 7.17 -7.86
C ALA A 47 -16.57 8.66 -7.50
N GLN A 48 -17.17 9.07 -6.39
CA GLN A 48 -17.16 10.45 -5.91
C GLN A 48 -15.94 10.71 -5.02
N GLY A 49 -15.21 9.68 -4.58
CA GLY A 49 -14.06 9.79 -3.69
C GLY A 49 -14.43 9.69 -2.21
N ASN A 50 -15.62 9.21 -1.85
CA ASN A 50 -15.88 8.84 -0.46
C ASN A 50 -15.16 7.54 -0.13
N THR A 51 -14.66 7.43 1.10
CA THR A 51 -13.89 6.28 1.56
C THR A 51 -14.72 5.45 2.55
N TYR A 52 -14.52 4.14 2.50
CA TYR A 52 -15.25 3.17 3.29
C TYR A 52 -14.26 2.21 3.95
N PHE A 53 -14.31 2.12 5.28
CA PHE A 53 -13.45 1.23 6.07
C PHE A 53 -14.31 0.22 6.81
N ARG A 54 -13.81 -1.00 6.92
CA ARG A 54 -14.45 -2.09 7.66
C ARG A 54 -13.38 -2.93 8.36
N ILE A 55 -13.45 -3.02 9.68
CA ILE A 55 -12.43 -3.70 10.51
C ILE A 55 -13.11 -4.62 11.51
N HIS A 56 -12.70 -5.88 11.57
CA HIS A 56 -13.20 -6.83 12.57
C HIS A 56 -12.41 -6.70 13.88
N ALA A 57 -13.06 -6.18 14.93
CA ALA A 57 -12.45 -5.97 16.25
C ALA A 57 -13.51 -6.12 17.35
N PRO A 58 -14.03 -7.35 17.58
CA PRO A 58 -15.25 -7.59 18.35
C PRO A 58 -15.15 -7.18 19.83
N TYR A 59 -13.93 -7.19 20.38
CA TYR A 59 -13.64 -6.87 21.78
C TYR A 59 -13.10 -5.45 21.99
N ALA A 60 -12.86 -4.70 20.91
CA ALA A 60 -12.42 -3.31 21.03
C ALA A 60 -13.51 -2.46 21.68
N LYS A 61 -13.10 -1.45 22.44
CA LYS A 61 -14.04 -0.46 23.01
C LYS A 61 -14.21 0.74 22.10
N LYS A 62 -13.15 1.09 21.35
CA LYS A 62 -13.13 2.21 20.41
C LYS A 62 -12.21 1.90 19.23
N VAL A 63 -12.75 2.05 18.02
CA VAL A 63 -11.97 2.01 16.78
C VAL A 63 -12.12 3.34 16.06
N GLN A 64 -11.02 3.87 15.52
CA GLN A 64 -10.99 5.13 14.77
C GLN A 64 -10.05 5.00 13.58
N ILE A 65 -10.23 5.84 12.58
CA ILE A 65 -9.26 6.07 11.50
C ILE A 65 -8.62 7.45 11.72
N SER A 66 -7.29 7.53 11.68
CA SER A 66 -6.58 8.79 11.84
C SER A 66 -7.07 9.84 10.84
N PHE A 67 -7.19 11.09 11.29
CA PHE A 67 -7.70 12.24 10.52
C PHE A 67 -9.19 12.17 10.10
N ARG A 68 -9.88 11.06 10.38
CA ARG A 68 -11.27 10.81 9.96
C ARG A 68 -12.25 10.68 11.12
N GLY A 69 -11.81 10.11 12.25
CA GLY A 69 -12.59 10.03 13.48
C GLY A 69 -13.07 8.61 13.82
N PRO A 70 -14.07 8.48 14.71
CA PRO A 70 -14.53 7.19 15.22
C PRO A 70 -15.29 6.37 14.17
N MET A 71 -15.13 5.06 14.28
CA MET A 71 -15.91 4.07 13.53
C MET A 71 -17.15 3.66 14.34
N THR A 72 -18.18 3.19 13.65
CA THR A 72 -19.42 2.66 14.22
C THR A 72 -19.29 1.16 14.46
N ARG A 73 -19.60 0.69 15.68
CA ARG A 73 -19.61 -0.75 15.99
C ARG A 73 -20.88 -1.39 15.46
N GLU A 74 -20.71 -2.47 14.69
CA GLU A 74 -21.80 -3.30 14.16
C GLU A 74 -22.09 -4.49 15.09
N ALA A 75 -23.26 -5.11 14.90
CA ALA A 75 -23.70 -6.24 15.73
C ALA A 75 -22.84 -7.50 15.57
N ASP A 76 -22.18 -7.67 14.41
CA ASP A 76 -21.34 -8.81 14.04
C ASP A 76 -19.87 -8.68 14.50
N GLY A 77 -19.54 -7.63 15.27
CA GLY A 77 -18.18 -7.39 15.76
C GLY A 77 -17.28 -6.62 14.78
N TYR A 78 -17.80 -6.25 13.61
CA TYR A 78 -17.14 -5.30 12.72
C TYR A 78 -17.33 -3.85 13.20
N TRP A 79 -16.42 -3.01 12.73
CA TRP A 79 -16.49 -1.56 12.86
C TRP A 79 -16.48 -0.98 11.45
N THR A 80 -17.39 -0.04 11.18
CA THR A 80 -17.54 0.60 9.86
C THR A 80 -17.28 2.10 9.94
N TYR A 81 -16.77 2.66 8.86
CA TYR A 81 -16.68 4.10 8.66
C TYR A 81 -16.96 4.44 7.21
N VAL A 82 -17.71 5.52 7.00
CA VAL A 82 -17.92 6.14 5.70
C VAL A 82 -17.56 7.61 5.83
N SER A 83 -16.73 8.13 4.93
CA SER A 83 -16.39 9.55 4.94
C SER A 83 -17.65 10.40 4.73
N PRO A 84 -17.85 11.49 5.49
CA PRO A 84 -19.07 12.31 5.37
C PRO A 84 -19.13 13.14 4.07
N LYS A 85 -18.00 13.25 3.37
CA LYS A 85 -17.85 13.94 2.08
C LYS A 85 -16.70 13.29 1.30
N PRO A 86 -16.64 13.49 -0.02
CA PRO A 86 -15.49 13.14 -0.83
C PRO A 86 -14.18 13.63 -0.25
N GLU A 87 -13.19 12.75 -0.25
CA GLU A 87 -11.82 13.09 0.11
C GLU A 87 -11.08 13.71 -1.09
N THR A 88 -10.03 14.46 -0.80
CA THR A 88 -9.22 15.07 -1.85
C THR A 88 -8.54 13.99 -2.67
N VAL A 89 -8.44 14.22 -3.98
CA VAL A 89 -7.68 13.35 -4.90
C VAL A 89 -6.23 13.18 -4.42
N GLY A 90 -5.70 11.98 -4.61
CA GLY A 90 -4.31 11.62 -4.38
C GLY A 90 -4.12 10.55 -3.31
N PHE A 91 -2.87 10.41 -2.90
CA PHE A 91 -2.42 9.46 -1.90
C PHE A 91 -2.52 10.05 -0.48
N HIS A 92 -3.14 9.33 0.45
CA HIS A 92 -3.30 9.78 1.85
C HIS A 92 -2.85 8.72 2.84
N TYR A 93 -1.89 9.07 3.68
CA TYR A 93 -1.53 8.25 4.83
C TYR A 93 -2.70 8.10 5.81
N TYR A 94 -2.86 6.92 6.40
CA TYR A 94 -3.76 6.70 7.53
C TYR A 94 -3.26 5.59 8.47
N GLN A 95 -3.83 5.57 9.66
CA GLN A 95 -3.63 4.54 10.68
C GLN A 95 -4.99 4.08 11.21
N ILE A 96 -5.09 2.81 11.58
CA ILE A 96 -6.16 2.33 12.46
C ILE A 96 -5.77 2.65 13.89
N ILE A 97 -6.72 3.12 14.70
CA ILE A 97 -6.54 3.38 16.12
C ILE A 97 -7.52 2.51 16.92
N ILE A 98 -7.04 1.44 17.54
CA ILE A 98 -7.83 0.53 18.39
C ILE A 98 -7.46 0.77 19.84
N ASP A 99 -8.43 1.19 20.67
CA ASP A 99 -8.25 1.40 22.11
C ASP A 99 -6.98 2.22 22.47
N SER A 100 -6.70 3.25 21.67
CA SER A 100 -5.55 4.19 21.77
C SER A 100 -4.25 3.72 21.10
N ILE A 101 -4.20 2.52 20.53
CA ILE A 101 -3.03 2.03 19.79
C ILE A 101 -3.19 2.35 18.30
N SER A 102 -2.30 3.20 17.78
CA SER A 102 -2.21 3.48 16.34
C SER A 102 -1.33 2.45 15.64
N ALA A 103 -1.86 1.79 14.63
CA ALA A 103 -1.15 0.79 13.82
C ALA A 103 -1.41 1.01 12.32
N ALA A 104 -0.51 0.49 11.49
CA ALA A 104 -0.81 0.28 10.08
C ALA A 104 -1.96 -0.73 9.96
N ASP A 105 -2.81 -0.54 8.96
CA ASP A 105 -3.85 -1.47 8.58
C ASP A 105 -3.24 -2.75 8.00
N PRO A 106 -3.46 -3.93 8.61
CA PRO A 106 -2.99 -5.20 8.05
C PRO A 106 -3.63 -5.55 6.69
N ALA A 107 -4.69 -4.84 6.27
CA ALA A 107 -5.37 -5.02 5.00
C ALA A 107 -4.65 -4.36 3.81
N THR A 108 -3.70 -3.44 4.06
CA THR A 108 -3.04 -2.67 3.01
C THR A 108 -1.53 -2.82 3.02
N LYS A 109 -0.90 -2.44 1.91
CA LYS A 109 0.53 -2.13 1.86
C LYS A 109 0.86 -1.03 2.88
N SER A 110 2.12 -1.01 3.30
CA SER A 110 2.66 -0.02 4.23
C SER A 110 3.69 0.87 3.53
N TYR A 111 3.71 2.13 3.94
CA TYR A 111 4.57 3.19 3.40
C TYR A 111 5.25 3.92 4.55
N TYR A 112 6.51 4.30 4.38
CA TYR A 112 7.20 5.10 5.37
C TYR A 112 6.82 6.57 5.21
N GLY A 113 6.08 7.09 6.18
CA GLY A 113 5.56 8.45 6.22
C GLY A 113 5.10 8.78 7.64
N MET A 114 4.92 10.04 7.98
CA MET A 114 4.61 10.43 9.38
C MET A 114 5.65 9.91 10.40
N SER A 115 6.90 9.73 9.97
CA SER A 115 8.02 9.15 10.71
C SER A 115 7.85 7.69 11.15
N LYS A 116 7.01 6.90 10.46
CA LYS A 116 6.80 5.47 10.75
C LYS A 116 6.24 4.73 9.52
N TRP A 117 6.09 3.41 9.63
CA TRP A 117 5.33 2.64 8.64
C TRP A 117 3.83 2.77 8.90
N VAL A 118 3.09 3.31 7.93
CA VAL A 118 1.64 3.55 7.99
C VAL A 118 0.96 3.02 6.72
N SER A 119 -0.37 2.93 6.76
CA SER A 119 -1.17 2.55 5.60
C SER A 119 -1.50 3.75 4.74
N ALA A 120 -2.05 3.48 3.55
CA ALA A 120 -2.50 4.53 2.65
C ALA A 120 -3.75 4.15 1.87
N ILE A 121 -4.51 5.18 1.53
CA ILE A 121 -5.63 5.10 0.61
C ILE A 121 -5.38 6.04 -0.57
N GLU A 122 -5.66 5.56 -1.78
CA GLU A 122 -5.62 6.38 -2.98
C GLU A 122 -7.03 6.82 -3.36
N ILE A 123 -7.21 8.12 -3.56
CA ILE A 123 -8.37 8.66 -4.27
C ILE A 123 -7.90 9.00 -5.70
N PRO A 124 -8.31 8.24 -6.72
CA PRO A 124 -7.78 8.38 -8.08
C PRO A 124 -8.06 9.78 -8.67
N GLU A 125 -7.04 10.36 -9.31
CA GLU A 125 -7.19 11.57 -10.12
C GLU A 125 -7.84 11.28 -11.49
N GLY A 126 -7.77 10.02 -11.94
CA GLY A 126 -8.22 9.61 -13.26
C GLY A 126 -7.23 9.91 -14.38
N LEU A 127 -6.01 10.36 -14.05
CA LEU A 127 -4.94 10.60 -15.01
C LEU A 127 -3.93 9.41 -15.03
N PRO A 128 -3.32 9.08 -16.18
CA PRO A 128 -2.47 7.91 -16.31
C PRO A 128 -0.98 8.16 -16.09
N TYR A 129 -0.56 9.41 -15.82
CA TYR A 129 0.87 9.81 -15.88
C TYR A 129 1.77 9.08 -14.87
N ASP A 130 1.21 8.64 -13.75
CA ASP A 130 1.89 7.93 -12.66
C ASP A 130 1.58 6.42 -12.64
N LYS A 131 0.77 5.95 -13.59
CA LYS A 131 0.39 4.54 -13.73
C LYS A 131 1.39 3.80 -14.61
N VAL A 132 1.48 2.48 -14.41
CA VAL A 132 2.26 1.60 -15.28
C VAL A 132 1.57 1.57 -16.66
N GLN A 133 2.32 1.90 -17.71
CA GLN A 133 1.85 1.87 -19.08
C GLN A 133 2.69 0.89 -19.91
N ASN A 134 2.23 0.57 -21.12
CA ASN A 134 2.97 -0.30 -22.05
C ASN A 134 4.12 0.47 -22.74
N VAL A 135 5.16 0.79 -21.97
CA VAL A 135 6.36 1.51 -22.39
C VAL A 135 7.62 0.78 -21.90
N PRO A 136 8.81 1.06 -22.46
CA PRO A 136 10.05 0.55 -21.87
C PRO A 136 10.20 1.05 -20.43
N HIS A 137 10.55 0.14 -19.51
CA HIS A 137 10.69 0.45 -18.09
C HIS A 137 12.15 0.54 -17.65
N GLY A 138 12.44 1.53 -16.82
CA GLY A 138 13.73 1.65 -16.13
C GLY A 138 13.82 0.71 -14.92
N ASP A 139 15.02 0.60 -14.36
CA ASP A 139 15.23 -0.17 -13.13
C ASP A 139 15.26 0.75 -11.91
N ILE A 140 14.69 0.29 -10.80
CA ILE A 140 14.91 0.88 -9.47
C ILE A 140 15.88 0.00 -8.70
N ARG A 141 17.08 0.52 -8.45
CA ARG A 141 18.21 -0.23 -7.87
C ARG A 141 18.47 0.25 -6.45
N MET A 142 18.38 -0.66 -5.47
CA MET A 142 18.82 -0.39 -4.10
C MET A 142 20.36 -0.43 -4.04
N LYS A 143 20.98 0.61 -3.48
CA LYS A 143 22.43 0.69 -3.26
C LYS A 143 22.73 0.98 -1.80
N LYS A 144 23.69 0.24 -1.25
CA LYS A 144 24.23 0.49 0.09
C LYS A 144 25.60 1.14 -0.05
N TYR A 145 25.91 2.11 0.80
CA TYR A 145 27.21 2.77 0.83
C TYR A 145 27.60 3.11 2.27
N TRP A 146 28.91 3.12 2.53
CA TRP A 146 29.45 3.63 3.78
C TRP A 146 29.53 5.16 3.71
N SER A 147 29.09 5.85 4.76
CA SER A 147 29.23 7.30 4.88
C SER A 147 30.24 7.64 5.97
N GLU A 148 31.36 8.25 5.56
CA GLU A 148 32.37 8.76 6.50
C GLU A 148 31.83 9.89 7.39
N MET A 149 30.86 10.66 6.91
CA MET A 149 30.26 11.75 7.69
C MET A 149 29.40 11.23 8.84
N THR A 150 28.58 10.21 8.58
CA THR A 150 27.67 9.65 9.59
C THR A 150 28.26 8.44 10.33
N GLN A 151 29.42 7.92 9.89
CA GLN A 151 30.04 6.68 10.37
C GLN A 151 29.06 5.51 10.42
N ALA A 152 28.26 5.38 9.35
CA ALA A 152 27.21 4.37 9.26
C ALA A 152 27.00 3.91 7.82
N TRP A 153 26.50 2.68 7.69
CA TRP A 153 25.96 2.20 6.43
C TRP A 153 24.65 2.93 6.13
N ARG A 154 24.58 3.50 4.93
CA ARG A 154 23.40 4.16 4.39
C ARG A 154 22.93 3.41 3.16
N MET A 155 21.71 3.73 2.74
CA MET A 155 21.14 3.19 1.50
C MET A 155 20.41 4.28 0.72
N CYS A 156 20.41 4.11 -0.59
CA CYS A 156 19.64 4.92 -1.52
C CYS A 156 18.98 4.04 -2.58
N TYR A 157 17.98 4.59 -3.24
CA TYR A 157 17.41 4.04 -4.46
C TYR A 157 17.88 4.84 -5.66
N VAL A 158 18.19 4.14 -6.75
CA VAL A 158 18.66 4.73 -8.00
C VAL A 158 17.78 4.23 -9.14
N TYR A 159 17.04 5.14 -9.77
CA TYR A 159 16.38 4.88 -11.04
C TYR A 159 17.39 5.00 -12.18
N THR A 160 17.41 4.03 -13.08
CA THR A 160 18.16 4.08 -14.35
C THR A 160 17.21 3.93 -15.54
N PRO A 161 17.35 4.73 -16.61
CA PRO A 161 16.40 4.73 -17.71
C PRO A 161 16.42 3.41 -18.51
N PRO A 162 15.37 3.08 -19.29
CA PRO A 162 15.20 1.76 -19.93
C PRO A 162 16.35 1.30 -20.85
N GLN A 163 17.15 2.22 -21.37
CA GLN A 163 18.30 1.95 -22.23
C GLN A 163 19.64 1.82 -21.50
N TYR A 164 19.68 2.05 -20.18
CA TYR A 164 20.91 2.24 -19.41
C TYR A 164 21.92 1.10 -19.59
N ASP A 165 21.49 -0.16 -19.49
CA ASP A 165 22.39 -1.33 -19.62
C ASP A 165 22.67 -1.74 -21.08
N LYS A 166 22.04 -1.08 -22.07
CA LYS A 166 22.24 -1.42 -23.50
C LYS A 166 23.49 -0.79 -24.08
N ASN A 167 23.96 0.32 -23.50
CA ASN A 167 25.13 1.05 -23.98
C ASN A 167 26.01 1.48 -22.81
N ALA A 168 27.02 0.67 -22.48
CA ALA A 168 27.92 0.91 -21.36
C ALA A 168 28.76 2.20 -21.49
N ASN A 169 28.82 2.81 -22.68
CA ASN A 169 29.59 4.04 -22.93
C ASN A 169 28.71 5.31 -22.88
N GLU A 170 27.39 5.17 -22.69
CA GLU A 170 26.49 6.31 -22.62
C GLU A 170 26.52 6.95 -21.22
N SER A 171 26.55 8.28 -21.18
CA SER A 171 26.48 9.05 -19.94
C SER A 171 25.13 9.73 -19.82
N TYR A 172 24.57 9.74 -18.61
CA TYR A 172 23.26 10.31 -18.32
C TYR A 172 23.37 11.46 -17.32
N PRO A 173 22.57 12.53 -17.45
CA PRO A 173 22.43 13.52 -16.38
C PRO A 173 21.83 12.84 -15.14
N VAL A 174 22.10 13.41 -13.96
CA VAL A 174 21.66 12.88 -12.67
C VAL A 174 20.79 13.91 -11.96
N LEU A 175 19.59 13.49 -11.58
CA LEU A 175 18.70 14.22 -10.67
C LEU A 175 18.83 13.63 -9.26
N TYR A 176 19.14 14.45 -8.26
CA TYR A 176 19.04 14.08 -6.85
C TYR A 176 17.69 14.55 -6.31
N LEU A 177 16.84 13.62 -5.91
CA LEU A 177 15.44 13.87 -5.56
C LEU A 177 15.19 13.50 -4.09
N GLN A 178 14.94 14.51 -3.25
CA GLN A 178 14.76 14.34 -1.81
C GLN A 178 13.28 14.31 -1.39
N HIS A 179 13.02 13.56 -0.32
CA HIS A 179 11.72 13.45 0.34
C HIS A 179 11.48 14.59 1.35
N GLY A 180 10.25 14.66 1.89
CA GLY A 180 9.85 15.63 2.90
C GLY A 180 10.12 15.19 4.34
N GLY A 181 9.64 15.99 5.30
CA GLY A 181 9.75 15.65 6.72
C GLY A 181 8.92 14.41 7.09
N GLY A 182 9.52 13.48 7.85
CA GLY A 182 8.88 12.25 8.30
C GLY A 182 8.83 11.12 7.26
N GLU A 183 9.54 11.28 6.15
CA GLU A 183 9.69 10.29 5.09
C GLU A 183 11.14 9.78 5.02
N ASP A 184 11.44 8.93 4.04
CA ASP A 184 12.78 8.40 3.81
C ASP A 184 13.05 8.14 2.31
N GLU A 185 14.16 7.47 2.00
CA GLU A 185 14.61 7.14 0.64
C GLU A 185 13.60 6.32 -0.17
N THR A 186 12.59 5.74 0.47
CA THR A 186 11.55 4.92 -0.18
C THR A 186 10.41 5.77 -0.74
N GLY A 187 10.26 7.01 -0.28
CA GLY A 187 9.06 7.82 -0.51
C GLY A 187 8.75 8.06 -1.98
N TRP A 188 9.74 8.54 -2.72
CA TRP A 188 9.59 8.78 -4.16
C TRP A 188 9.42 7.50 -4.97
N VAL A 189 9.97 6.38 -4.51
CA VAL A 189 9.88 5.08 -5.17
C VAL A 189 8.45 4.54 -5.11
N PHE A 190 7.85 4.48 -3.92
CA PHE A 190 6.57 3.80 -3.73
C PHE A 190 5.37 4.75 -3.82
N GLN A 191 5.18 5.62 -2.83
CA GLN A 191 4.03 6.54 -2.82
C GLN A 191 4.16 7.69 -3.82
N GLY A 192 5.39 8.07 -4.21
CA GLY A 192 5.63 9.08 -5.24
C GLY A 192 5.60 8.54 -6.67
N ARG A 193 5.58 7.21 -6.87
CA ARG A 193 5.54 6.51 -8.17
C ARG A 193 6.51 7.06 -9.23
N MET A 194 7.67 7.55 -8.78
CA MET A 194 8.56 8.31 -9.65
C MET A 194 9.07 7.49 -10.84
N GLY A 195 9.23 6.16 -10.68
CA GLY A 195 9.68 5.28 -11.76
C GLY A 195 8.70 5.27 -12.93
N ASN A 196 7.41 5.11 -12.65
CA ASN A 196 6.36 5.16 -13.67
C ASN A 196 6.31 6.52 -14.36
N ILE A 197 6.39 7.61 -13.58
CA ILE A 197 6.39 8.98 -14.12
C ILE A 197 7.58 9.17 -15.06
N MET A 198 8.78 8.75 -14.66
CA MET A 198 9.98 8.87 -15.49
C MET A 198 9.88 8.03 -16.76
N ASP A 199 9.43 6.77 -16.66
CA ASP A 199 9.23 5.89 -17.81
C ASP A 199 8.27 6.51 -18.83
N ASN A 200 7.12 6.98 -18.36
CA ASN A 200 6.09 7.59 -19.21
C ASN A 200 6.62 8.88 -19.86
N LEU A 201 7.26 9.77 -19.10
CA LEU A 201 7.81 11.02 -19.64
C LEU A 201 8.96 10.79 -20.63
N ILE A 202 9.82 9.79 -20.41
CA ILE A 202 10.90 9.43 -21.33
C ILE A 202 10.33 8.83 -22.62
N ALA A 203 9.36 7.92 -22.53
CA ALA A 203 8.70 7.33 -23.69
C ALA A 203 7.98 8.38 -24.55
N GLU A 204 7.34 9.36 -23.90
CA GLU A 204 6.69 10.50 -24.55
C GLU A 204 7.67 11.59 -25.02
N LYS A 205 8.97 11.45 -24.75
CA LYS A 205 10.03 12.44 -25.05
C LYS A 205 9.81 13.80 -24.39
N LYS A 206 9.11 13.82 -23.25
CA LYS A 206 8.89 15.01 -22.40
C LYS A 206 9.97 15.17 -21.34
N ALA A 207 10.71 14.11 -21.03
CA ALA A 207 11.91 14.16 -20.21
C ALA A 207 13.09 13.53 -20.98
N VAL A 208 14.29 14.06 -20.78
CA VAL A 208 15.52 13.39 -21.24
C VAL A 208 15.75 12.14 -20.39
N PRO A 209 16.29 11.05 -20.96
CA PRO A 209 16.75 9.92 -20.17
C PRO A 209 17.77 10.38 -19.12
N MET A 210 17.51 10.06 -17.86
CA MET A 210 18.34 10.51 -16.74
C MET A 210 18.35 9.47 -15.62
N ILE A 211 19.42 9.49 -14.82
CA ILE A 211 19.48 8.76 -13.56
C ILE A 211 18.79 9.61 -12.50
N VAL A 212 18.00 8.98 -11.61
CA VAL A 212 17.45 9.68 -10.44
C VAL A 212 17.89 8.97 -9.18
N VAL A 213 18.52 9.72 -8.27
CA VAL A 213 19.01 9.21 -6.99
C VAL A 213 18.12 9.73 -5.87
N MET A 214 17.59 8.82 -5.06
CA MET A 214 16.71 9.08 -3.92
C MET A 214 17.40 8.56 -2.65
N ASP A 215 17.81 9.48 -1.78
CA ASP A 215 18.51 9.17 -0.52
C ASP A 215 17.69 9.68 0.68
N ARG A 216 18.06 9.22 1.87
CA ARG A 216 17.47 9.67 3.11
C ARG A 216 18.04 11.04 3.49
N GLY A 217 17.23 12.09 3.51
CA GLY A 217 17.69 13.44 3.85
C GLY A 217 18.23 13.59 5.28
N TYR A 218 17.84 12.68 6.18
CA TYR A 218 18.33 12.65 7.54
C TYR A 218 19.75 12.08 7.62
N ALA A 219 20.71 12.95 7.97
CA ALA A 219 22.10 12.59 8.23
C ALA A 219 22.56 13.25 9.52
N LEU A 220 22.85 12.43 10.54
CA LEU A 220 23.30 12.89 11.85
C LEU A 220 24.76 12.49 12.06
N LEU A 221 25.54 13.39 12.65
CA LEU A 221 26.89 13.08 13.12
C LEU A 221 26.81 12.11 14.31
N PRO A 222 27.78 11.19 14.49
CA PRO A 222 27.76 10.18 15.55
C PRO A 222 27.52 10.73 16.96
N ALA A 223 28.09 11.89 17.30
CA ALA A 223 27.96 12.51 18.61
C ALA A 223 26.51 12.92 18.98
N ARG A 224 25.59 12.98 18.00
CA ARG A 224 24.17 13.30 18.23
C ARG A 224 23.30 12.06 18.47
N TYR A 225 23.79 10.85 18.19
CA TYR A 225 23.05 9.61 18.47
C TYR A 225 23.01 9.26 19.96
N SER A 226 23.95 9.76 20.77
CA SER A 226 24.03 9.47 22.20
C SER A 226 23.18 10.42 23.07
N GLN A 227 22.38 11.30 22.47
CA GLN A 227 21.57 12.31 23.18
C GLN A 227 20.05 12.19 22.93
N ILE A 228 19.61 11.12 22.27
CA ILE A 228 18.20 10.78 22.00
C ILE A 228 17.93 9.42 22.65
#